data_AF-A0A1E4HST8-F1
#
_entry.id   AF-A0A1E4HST8-F1
#
_cell.length_a   1.000
_cell.length_b   1.000
_cell.length_c   1.000
_cell.angle_alpha   90.00
_cell.angle_beta   90.00
_cell.angle_gamma   90.00
#
_symmetry.space_group_name_H-M   'P 1'
#
loop_
_entity.id
_entity.type
_entity.pdbx_description
1 polymer ?
#
loop_
_entity_poly.entity_id
_entity_poly.type
_entity_poly.pdbx_seq_one_letter_code
_entity_poly.pdbx_strand_id
1 'polypeptide(L)'
;ADYGYAVTSPTHTQSVRNVDLQTVVVDREKSAPGGYDPEIAGATPWETGPLYPKARGYFREKMDDSERAAITKLGRVAHGVTDSAPSAGEFASGVKSYNTSINVAPDGRFVPTLFNQLQTEKGWKVGVVTSVGISDASPAAMYAHNVDRDDSQDLTRELLGEENIVQKMGKGPRLPGLDVLIGAGFGEEASAQNLSRSQGANAETGNPFLAPSTRKAVDIENGGKYVVAETTAGSLGVDVLNRAAEKAVERKARLFGFFGTRESHLPFRTTDGRYDPVTGRTSDGKSVPIHQYSPAHLSENPKLVDMTRAAIKVLSADPGKPFALFIEAGDVDWALHGNNLDNAIGCVYSGEDAVKAVIDWVEKNSNWDDSALIVTADHGHYLVIDDPNGLVSKK
;
A
#
# COMPACT_ATOMS: atom_id res chain seq x y z
N ALA A 1 -8.14 -8.19 23.10
CA ALA A 1 -7.35 -8.22 21.86
C ALA A 1 -6.97 -9.65 21.60
N ASP A 2 -7.35 -10.18 20.45
CA ASP A 2 -6.93 -11.50 19.99
C ASP A 2 -5.71 -11.33 19.09
N TYR A 3 -4.82 -12.32 19.10
CA TYR A 3 -3.60 -12.31 18.30
C TYR A 3 -3.52 -13.57 17.45
N GLY A 4 -3.07 -13.40 16.22
CA GLY A 4 -2.82 -14.47 15.27
C GLY A 4 -1.68 -14.11 14.33
N TYR A 5 -1.20 -15.10 13.58
CA TYR A 5 -0.14 -14.92 12.61
C TYR A 5 -0.66 -15.33 11.23
N ALA A 6 -0.27 -14.57 10.22
CA ALA A 6 -0.53 -14.87 8.83
C ALA A 6 0.81 -15.01 8.10
N VAL A 7 0.88 -15.96 7.16
CA VAL A 7 2.03 -16.12 6.28
C VAL A 7 1.65 -15.68 4.88
N THR A 8 2.15 -14.53 4.48
CA THR A 8 2.07 -14.02 3.11
C THR A 8 3.21 -14.62 2.30
N SER A 9 2.88 -15.13 1.12
CA SER A 9 3.86 -15.77 0.23
C SER A 9 3.24 -15.84 -1.15
N PRO A 10 3.95 -15.38 -2.19
CA PRO A 10 3.43 -15.37 -3.53
C PRO A 10 3.47 -16.80 -4.04
N THR A 11 2.50 -17.24 -4.82
CA THR A 11 2.60 -18.49 -5.58
C THR A 11 3.89 -18.60 -6.40
N HIS A 12 4.39 -17.48 -6.95
CA HIS A 12 5.56 -17.41 -7.83
C HIS A 12 6.19 -16.02 -7.77
N THR A 13 7.52 -15.96 -7.81
CA THR A 13 8.31 -14.71 -7.80
C THR A 13 8.46 -14.01 -9.15
N GLN A 14 8.19 -14.71 -10.26
CA GLN A 14 8.41 -14.19 -11.61
C GLN A 14 7.24 -14.53 -12.52
N SER A 15 6.91 -13.56 -13.38
CA SER A 15 5.88 -13.70 -14.40
C SER A 15 6.20 -12.82 -15.60
N VAL A 16 5.70 -13.21 -16.77
CA VAL A 16 5.70 -12.36 -17.98
C VAL A 16 4.31 -11.78 -18.11
N ARG A 17 4.22 -10.45 -18.14
CA ARG A 17 2.94 -9.72 -18.11
C ARG A 17 2.81 -8.84 -19.33
N ASN A 18 1.58 -8.54 -19.71
CA ASN A 18 1.25 -7.54 -20.70
C ASN A 18 0.11 -6.67 -20.14
N VAL A 19 0.41 -5.42 -19.82
CA VAL A 19 -0.54 -4.47 -19.23
C VAL A 19 -1.59 -3.98 -20.23
N ASP A 20 -1.27 -3.87 -21.53
CA ASP A 20 -2.24 -3.47 -22.55
C ASP A 20 -3.29 -4.56 -22.82
N LEU A 21 -2.86 -5.83 -22.81
CA LEU A 21 -3.73 -6.97 -23.03
C LEU A 21 -4.27 -7.55 -21.73
N GLN A 22 -3.73 -7.12 -20.58
CA GLN A 22 -4.03 -7.67 -19.27
C GLN A 22 -3.88 -9.20 -19.24
N THR A 23 -2.71 -9.69 -19.64
CA THR A 23 -2.37 -11.13 -19.63
C THR A 23 -1.13 -11.38 -18.80
N VAL A 24 -1.04 -12.59 -18.23
CA VAL A 24 0.10 -13.06 -17.48
C VAL A 24 0.43 -14.50 -17.84
N VAL A 25 1.72 -14.82 -17.87
CA VAL A 25 2.26 -16.18 -17.98
C VAL A 25 3.28 -16.38 -16.88
N VAL A 26 3.08 -17.40 -16.05
CA VAL A 26 4.03 -17.79 -14.99
C VAL A 26 4.90 -18.93 -15.49
N ASP A 27 6.20 -18.68 -15.65
CA ASP A 27 7.20 -19.70 -15.97
C ASP A 27 7.61 -20.43 -14.68
N ARG A 28 6.99 -21.60 -14.45
CA ARG A 28 7.21 -22.39 -13.22
C ARG A 28 8.62 -22.97 -13.12
N GLU A 29 9.37 -23.05 -14.21
CA GLU A 29 10.74 -23.57 -14.19
C GLU A 29 11.74 -22.49 -13.75
N LYS A 30 11.44 -21.22 -14.04
CA LYS A 30 12.31 -20.08 -13.71
C LYS A 30 11.90 -19.33 -12.46
N SER A 31 10.67 -19.52 -12.00
CA SER A 31 10.15 -18.86 -10.82
C SER A 31 10.29 -19.73 -9.58
N ALA A 32 10.75 -19.13 -8.47
CA ALA A 32 10.68 -19.80 -7.17
C ALA A 32 9.21 -19.91 -6.76
N PRO A 33 8.74 -21.11 -6.34
CA PRO A 33 7.37 -21.28 -5.90
C PRO A 33 7.15 -20.61 -4.56
N GLY A 34 5.90 -20.27 -4.27
CA GLY A 34 5.45 -19.88 -2.95
C GLY A 34 5.44 -21.01 -1.96
N GLY A 35 5.42 -20.64 -0.68
CA GLY A 35 5.25 -21.58 0.41
C GLY A 35 5.96 -21.15 1.67
N TYR A 36 5.87 -22.04 2.66
CA TYR A 36 6.50 -21.89 3.94
C TYR A 36 6.92 -23.27 4.44
N ASP A 37 8.20 -23.41 4.76
CA ASP A 37 8.77 -24.64 5.29
C ASP A 37 9.02 -24.46 6.79
N PRO A 38 8.19 -25.01 7.69
CA PRO A 38 8.34 -24.80 9.12
C PRO A 38 9.59 -25.47 9.72
N GLU A 39 10.21 -26.45 9.04
CA GLU A 39 11.46 -27.05 9.51
C GLU A 39 12.67 -26.16 9.25
N ILE A 40 12.57 -25.24 8.28
CA ILE A 40 13.55 -24.18 8.06
C ILE A 40 13.12 -22.89 8.79
N ALA A 41 11.90 -22.42 8.54
CA ALA A 41 11.44 -21.10 8.95
C ALA A 41 10.86 -21.04 10.36
N GLY A 42 10.65 -22.18 11.02
CA GLY A 42 10.04 -22.26 12.34
C GLY A 42 8.53 -22.50 12.29
N ALA A 43 7.92 -22.78 13.44
CA ALA A 43 6.46 -22.87 13.55
C ALA A 43 5.80 -21.52 13.90
N THR A 44 6.61 -20.52 14.27
CA THR A 44 6.19 -19.19 14.70
C THR A 44 7.12 -18.12 14.11
N PRO A 45 6.67 -16.85 14.03
CA PRO A 45 7.50 -15.77 13.45
C PRO A 45 8.79 -15.41 14.21
N TRP A 46 8.95 -15.81 15.47
CA TRP A 46 10.12 -15.47 16.31
C TRP A 46 11.06 -16.66 16.55
N GLU A 47 10.75 -17.83 16.01
CA GLU A 47 11.61 -19.00 16.10
C GLU A 47 12.03 -19.44 14.70
N THR A 48 13.24 -19.96 14.58
CA THR A 48 13.69 -20.61 13.35
C THR A 48 13.65 -22.12 13.52
N GLY A 49 13.42 -22.84 12.42
CA GLY A 49 13.36 -24.29 12.45
C GLY A 49 14.76 -24.93 12.61
N PRO A 50 14.83 -26.21 12.98
CA PRO A 50 16.10 -26.91 13.21
C PRO A 50 17.02 -26.97 11.98
N LEU A 51 16.47 -26.77 10.77
CA LEU A 51 17.24 -26.76 9.52
C LEU A 51 17.79 -25.38 9.16
N TYR A 52 17.32 -24.29 9.78
CA TYR A 52 17.75 -22.92 9.48
C TYR A 52 19.27 -22.71 9.49
N PRO A 53 20.06 -23.26 10.44
CA PRO A 53 21.50 -23.08 10.44
C PRO A 53 22.20 -23.57 9.17
N LYS A 54 21.56 -24.49 8.41
CA LYS A 54 22.04 -25.04 7.13
C LYS A 54 21.36 -24.39 5.91
N ALA A 55 20.42 -23.48 6.12
CA ALA A 55 19.57 -22.85 5.10
C ALA A 55 19.40 -21.35 5.37
N ARG A 56 20.46 -20.66 5.81
CA ARG A 56 20.41 -19.25 6.25
C ARG A 56 19.86 -18.27 5.20
N GLY A 57 19.99 -18.60 3.92
CA GLY A 57 19.44 -17.79 2.83
C GLY A 57 17.91 -17.86 2.66
N TYR A 58 17.21 -18.75 3.38
CA TYR A 58 15.79 -19.04 3.15
C TYR A 58 14.86 -17.81 3.23
N PHE A 59 15.17 -16.83 4.08
CA PHE A 59 14.40 -15.60 4.21
C PHE A 59 14.88 -14.46 3.29
N ARG A 60 15.90 -14.69 2.45
CA ARG A 60 16.44 -13.66 1.57
C ARG A 60 15.68 -13.65 0.26
N GLU A 61 15.14 -12.48 -0.09
CA GLU A 61 14.50 -12.25 -1.39
C GLU A 61 15.46 -12.58 -2.56
N LYS A 62 16.70 -12.07 -2.48
CA LYS A 62 17.76 -12.30 -3.48
C LYS A 62 18.72 -13.40 -3.05
N MET A 63 18.16 -14.60 -2.90
CA MET A 63 18.93 -15.81 -2.60
C MET A 63 19.89 -16.15 -3.74
N ASP A 64 21.17 -16.36 -3.42
CA ASP A 64 22.18 -16.77 -4.40
C ASP A 64 22.13 -18.29 -4.71
N ASP A 65 22.86 -18.72 -5.74
CA ASP A 65 22.87 -20.13 -6.17
C ASP A 65 23.40 -21.08 -5.09
N SER A 66 24.32 -20.61 -4.24
CA SER A 66 24.90 -21.42 -3.17
C SER A 66 23.91 -21.62 -2.02
N GLU A 67 23.15 -20.59 -1.68
CA GLU A 67 22.07 -20.64 -0.69
C GLU A 67 20.93 -21.54 -1.17
N ARG A 68 20.57 -21.44 -2.46
CA ARG A 68 19.57 -22.31 -3.08
C ARG A 68 20.03 -23.77 -3.07
N ALA A 69 21.28 -24.02 -3.44
CA ALA A 69 21.86 -25.36 -3.40
C ALA A 69 21.90 -25.94 -1.98
N ALA A 70 22.14 -25.11 -0.95
CA ALA A 70 22.11 -25.54 0.44
C ALA A 70 20.72 -26.03 0.86
N ILE A 71 19.65 -25.33 0.47
CA ILE A 71 18.26 -25.74 0.72
C ILE A 71 17.94 -27.04 -0.03
N THR A 72 18.29 -27.13 -1.30
CA THR A 72 18.07 -28.34 -2.11
C THR A 72 18.80 -29.57 -1.53
N LYS A 73 20.02 -29.39 -1.00
CA LYS A 73 20.79 -30.47 -0.35
C LYS A 73 20.11 -31.03 0.90
N LEU A 74 19.23 -30.26 1.54
CA LEU A 74 18.41 -30.71 2.67
C LEU A 74 17.14 -31.47 2.21
N GLY A 75 16.92 -31.60 0.91
CA GLY A 75 15.67 -32.17 0.36
C GLY A 75 14.48 -31.24 0.58
N ARG A 76 14.72 -29.92 0.61
CA ARG A 76 13.71 -28.88 0.80
C ARG A 76 13.62 -27.97 -0.44
N VAL A 77 12.60 -27.10 -0.45
CA VAL A 77 12.31 -26.18 -1.56
C VAL A 77 12.62 -24.75 -1.11
N ALA A 78 13.33 -24.01 -1.96
CA ALA A 78 13.52 -22.57 -1.76
C ALA A 78 12.24 -21.84 -2.20
N HIS A 79 11.58 -21.18 -1.26
CA HIS A 79 10.34 -20.45 -1.53
C HIS A 79 10.59 -18.98 -1.89
N GLY A 80 9.64 -18.40 -2.61
CA GLY A 80 9.60 -16.99 -2.93
C GLY A 80 9.26 -16.11 -1.72
N VAL A 81 9.90 -14.95 -1.64
CA VAL A 81 9.54 -13.86 -0.73
C VAL A 81 8.54 -12.95 -1.43
N THR A 82 7.46 -12.60 -0.74
CA THR A 82 6.40 -11.74 -1.27
C THR A 82 6.88 -10.31 -1.45
N ASP A 83 6.36 -9.60 -2.45
CA ASP A 83 6.27 -8.14 -2.40
C ASP A 83 4.90 -7.72 -1.84
N SER A 84 4.69 -6.41 -1.65
CA SER A 84 3.45 -5.85 -1.08
C SER A 84 2.19 -6.13 -1.89
N ALA A 85 2.32 -6.37 -3.19
CA ALA A 85 1.19 -6.52 -4.11
C ALA A 85 0.36 -7.79 -3.84
N PRO A 86 0.90 -9.01 -3.96
CA PRO A 86 0.17 -10.23 -3.63
C PRO A 86 -0.11 -10.37 -2.13
N SER A 87 0.73 -9.85 -1.22
CA SER A 87 0.47 -9.94 0.22
C SER A 87 -0.78 -9.17 0.63
N ALA A 88 -0.92 -7.92 0.21
CA ALA A 88 -2.11 -7.11 0.44
C ALA A 88 -3.33 -7.69 -0.30
N GLY A 89 -3.15 -8.15 -1.54
CA GLY A 89 -4.22 -8.78 -2.33
C GLY A 89 -4.75 -10.06 -1.69
N GLU A 90 -3.90 -10.84 -1.03
CA GLU A 90 -4.29 -12.04 -0.28
C GLU A 90 -5.15 -11.71 0.93
N PHE A 91 -4.86 -10.63 1.67
CA PHE A 91 -5.73 -10.14 2.73
C PHE A 91 -7.07 -9.65 2.19
N ALA A 92 -7.06 -8.97 1.04
CA ALA A 92 -8.25 -8.41 0.43
C ALA A 92 -9.15 -9.46 -0.23
N SER A 93 -8.60 -10.54 -0.78
CA SER A 93 -9.34 -11.51 -1.62
C SER A 93 -9.36 -12.94 -1.10
N GLY A 94 -8.45 -13.30 -0.19
CA GLY A 94 -8.25 -14.68 0.24
C GLY A 94 -7.63 -15.60 -0.83
N VAL A 95 -7.13 -15.06 -1.94
CA VAL A 95 -6.55 -15.83 -3.05
C VAL A 95 -5.07 -15.53 -3.21
N LYS A 96 -4.25 -16.58 -3.15
CA LYS A 96 -2.80 -16.51 -3.39
C LYS A 96 -2.49 -16.06 -4.83
N SER A 97 -1.46 -15.23 -4.98
CA SER A 97 -1.09 -14.66 -6.28
C SER A 97 0.42 -14.61 -6.54
N TYR A 98 0.90 -14.05 -7.65
CA TYR A 98 2.32 -13.92 -7.99
C TYR A 98 2.84 -12.51 -7.64
N ASN A 99 4.16 -12.36 -7.46
CA ASN A 99 4.74 -11.05 -7.17
C ASN A 99 4.38 -10.03 -8.26
N THR A 100 4.17 -8.77 -7.87
CA THR A 100 3.66 -7.65 -8.68
C THR A 100 2.19 -7.70 -9.10
N SER A 101 1.43 -8.77 -8.81
CA SER A 101 0.02 -8.82 -9.20
C SER A 101 -0.85 -7.92 -8.31
N ILE A 102 -1.85 -7.26 -8.86
CA ILE A 102 -2.91 -6.62 -8.07
C ILE A 102 -4.21 -7.38 -8.33
N ASN A 103 -4.60 -8.26 -7.39
CA ASN A 103 -5.84 -9.04 -7.43
C ASN A 103 -6.06 -9.88 -8.71
N VAL A 104 -4.99 -10.43 -9.28
CA VAL A 104 -5.05 -11.32 -10.45
C VAL A 104 -4.40 -12.65 -10.12
N ALA A 105 -5.16 -13.74 -10.14
CA ALA A 105 -4.63 -15.08 -9.88
C ALA A 105 -3.58 -15.52 -10.94
N PRO A 106 -2.73 -16.52 -10.65
CA PRO A 106 -1.66 -16.94 -11.56
C PRO A 106 -2.13 -17.50 -12.92
N ASP A 107 -3.40 -17.87 -13.03
CA ASP A 107 -4.05 -18.29 -14.28
C ASP A 107 -4.61 -17.10 -15.10
N GLY A 108 -4.39 -15.86 -14.63
CA GLY A 108 -4.86 -14.62 -15.27
C GLY A 108 -6.28 -14.23 -14.91
N ARG A 109 -6.94 -14.94 -13.99
CA ARG A 109 -8.30 -14.60 -13.54
C ARG A 109 -8.28 -13.42 -12.56
N PHE A 110 -9.10 -12.41 -12.85
CA PHE A 110 -9.37 -11.29 -11.95
C PHE A 110 -10.17 -11.77 -10.72
N VAL A 111 -9.69 -11.41 -9.53
CA VAL A 111 -10.25 -11.90 -8.25
C VAL A 111 -10.91 -10.74 -7.51
N PRO A 112 -12.24 -10.75 -7.32
CA PRO A 112 -12.91 -9.72 -6.52
C PRO A 112 -12.35 -9.63 -5.10
N THR A 113 -12.22 -8.42 -4.58
CA THR A 113 -11.83 -8.17 -3.20
C THR A 113 -13.03 -8.12 -2.27
N LEU A 114 -12.78 -8.28 -0.97
CA LEU A 114 -13.74 -8.04 0.11
C LEU A 114 -14.36 -6.64 -0.02
N PHE A 115 -13.58 -5.61 -0.37
CA PHE A 115 -14.12 -4.26 -0.53
C PHE A 115 -15.08 -4.18 -1.72
N ASN A 116 -14.77 -4.85 -2.84
CA ASN A 116 -15.69 -4.91 -3.97
C ASN A 116 -17.00 -5.60 -3.57
N GLN A 117 -16.93 -6.72 -2.87
CA GLN A 117 -18.09 -7.49 -2.42
C GLN A 117 -18.93 -6.72 -1.40
N LEU A 118 -18.29 -6.13 -0.38
CA LEU A 118 -18.97 -5.29 0.61
C LEU A 118 -19.69 -4.12 -0.05
N GLN A 119 -19.06 -3.43 -1.00
CA GLN A 119 -19.67 -2.28 -1.66
C GLN A 119 -20.80 -2.69 -2.62
N THR A 120 -20.59 -3.70 -3.47
CA THR A 120 -21.52 -4.04 -4.56
C THR A 120 -22.64 -4.97 -4.12
N GLU A 121 -22.39 -5.89 -3.18
CA GLU A 121 -23.38 -6.89 -2.75
C GLU A 121 -24.07 -6.51 -1.44
N LYS A 122 -23.37 -5.80 -0.54
CA LYS A 122 -23.90 -5.40 0.78
C LYS A 122 -24.22 -3.91 0.87
N GLY A 123 -23.80 -3.13 -0.12
CA GLY A 123 -23.99 -1.68 -0.11
C GLY A 123 -23.22 -0.99 1.01
N TRP A 124 -22.11 -1.54 1.50
CA TRP A 124 -21.25 -0.85 2.46
C TRP A 124 -20.53 0.31 1.77
N LYS A 125 -20.14 1.33 2.53
CA LYS A 125 -19.14 2.27 2.04
C LYS A 125 -17.74 1.69 2.19
N VAL A 126 -16.84 2.04 1.30
CA VAL A 126 -15.45 1.56 1.37
C VAL A 126 -14.46 2.70 1.18
N GLY A 127 -13.37 2.70 1.94
CA GLY A 127 -12.35 3.72 1.82
C GLY A 127 -10.93 3.23 2.04
N VAL A 128 -9.98 3.93 1.42
CA VAL A 128 -8.54 3.64 1.50
C VAL A 128 -7.81 4.92 1.86
N VAL A 129 -6.91 4.82 2.85
CA VAL A 129 -6.00 5.88 3.28
C VAL A 129 -4.58 5.32 3.29
N THR A 130 -3.61 6.03 2.74
CA THR A 130 -2.19 5.62 2.76
C THR A 130 -1.26 6.82 2.92
N SER A 131 -0.09 6.61 3.55
CA SER A 131 1.01 7.59 3.59
C SER A 131 1.88 7.60 2.32
N VAL A 132 1.73 6.62 1.42
CA VAL A 132 2.47 6.50 0.16
C VAL A 132 1.57 6.75 -1.05
N GLY A 133 2.06 6.50 -2.26
CA GLY A 133 1.33 6.74 -3.51
C GLY A 133 -0.08 6.16 -3.48
N ILE A 134 -1.08 6.93 -3.93
CA ILE A 134 -2.51 6.55 -3.90
C ILE A 134 -2.83 5.19 -4.53
N SER A 135 -2.01 4.72 -5.47
CA SER A 135 -2.15 3.44 -6.17
C SER A 135 -0.90 2.58 -6.07
N ASP A 136 -0.08 2.78 -5.03
CA ASP A 136 0.92 1.77 -4.66
C ASP A 136 0.22 0.45 -4.31
N ALA A 137 1.00 -0.63 -4.19
CA ALA A 137 0.49 -1.99 -4.14
C ALA A 137 -0.59 -2.23 -3.10
N SER A 138 -0.33 -1.90 -1.83
CA SER A 138 -1.28 -2.19 -0.74
C SER A 138 -2.62 -1.44 -0.91
N PRO A 139 -2.65 -0.11 -1.15
CA PRO A 139 -3.91 0.59 -1.33
C PRO A 139 -4.63 0.15 -2.60
N ALA A 140 -3.90 -0.11 -3.69
CA ALA A 140 -4.48 -0.64 -4.93
C ALA A 140 -5.10 -2.03 -4.72
N ALA A 141 -4.40 -2.93 -4.01
CA ALA A 141 -4.84 -4.29 -3.75
C ALA A 141 -6.11 -4.38 -2.89
N MET A 142 -6.51 -3.32 -2.19
CA MET A 142 -7.80 -3.33 -1.50
C MET A 142 -8.99 -3.33 -2.47
N TYR A 143 -8.85 -2.82 -3.69
CA TYR A 143 -10.01 -2.55 -4.54
C TYR A 143 -9.81 -2.76 -6.05
N ALA A 144 -8.66 -2.38 -6.59
CA ALA A 144 -8.38 -2.38 -8.02
C ALA A 144 -7.77 -3.70 -8.49
N HIS A 145 -7.62 -3.85 -9.80
CA HIS A 145 -7.02 -5.02 -10.42
C HIS A 145 -6.11 -4.64 -11.57
N ASN A 146 -4.94 -5.29 -11.63
CA ASN A 146 -4.05 -5.21 -12.77
C ASN A 146 -3.07 -6.39 -12.72
N VAL A 147 -2.61 -6.84 -13.89
CA VAL A 147 -1.57 -7.86 -13.94
C VAL A 147 -0.24 -7.37 -13.35
N ASP A 148 -0.01 -6.06 -13.30
CA ASP A 148 1.21 -5.41 -12.77
C ASP A 148 0.87 -4.21 -11.85
N ARG A 149 1.54 -4.13 -10.69
CA ARG A 149 1.42 -3.02 -9.73
C ARG A 149 1.93 -1.69 -10.28
N ASP A 150 2.81 -1.72 -11.27
CA ASP A 150 3.41 -0.52 -11.84
C ASP A 150 2.47 0.23 -12.81
N ASP A 151 1.33 -0.36 -13.19
CA ASP A 151 0.30 0.27 -14.03
C ASP A 151 -0.60 1.23 -13.23
N SER A 152 0.05 2.18 -12.55
CA SER A 152 -0.52 2.97 -11.46
C SER A 152 -1.65 3.90 -11.88
N GLN A 153 -1.64 4.45 -13.10
CA GLN A 153 -2.75 5.27 -13.59
C GLN A 153 -4.01 4.44 -13.81
N ASP A 154 -3.92 3.20 -14.33
CA ASP A 154 -5.09 2.35 -14.49
C ASP A 154 -5.61 1.79 -13.17
N LEU A 155 -4.72 1.52 -12.22
CA LEU A 155 -5.12 1.23 -10.85
C LEU A 155 -5.90 2.40 -10.24
N THR A 156 -5.40 3.63 -10.38
CA THR A 156 -6.10 4.84 -9.89
C THR A 156 -7.43 5.07 -10.59
N ARG A 157 -7.53 4.80 -11.90
CA ARG A 157 -8.82 4.87 -12.61
C ARG A 157 -9.83 3.97 -11.92
N GLU A 158 -9.52 2.71 -11.67
CA GLU A 158 -10.47 1.79 -11.02
C GLU A 158 -10.75 2.15 -9.56
N LEU A 159 -9.73 2.58 -8.79
CA LEU A 159 -9.90 3.08 -7.42
C LEU A 159 -10.90 4.24 -7.35
N LEU A 160 -10.90 5.11 -8.36
CA LEU A 160 -11.83 6.24 -8.46
C LEU A 160 -13.13 5.90 -9.20
N GLY A 161 -13.26 4.68 -9.72
CA GLY A 161 -14.42 4.27 -10.48
C GLY A 161 -14.50 4.97 -11.83
N GLU A 162 -13.35 5.16 -12.50
CA GLU A 162 -13.06 5.54 -13.90
C GLU A 162 -12.59 4.32 -14.72
N GLU A 163 -12.88 4.27 -16.03
CA GLU A 163 -12.71 3.05 -16.84
C GLU A 163 -11.22 2.77 -17.09
N ASN A 164 -10.73 1.63 -16.62
CA ASN A 164 -9.35 1.19 -16.81
C ASN A 164 -9.21 0.20 -17.97
N ILE A 165 -7.98 -0.24 -18.25
CA ILE A 165 -7.68 -1.21 -19.30
C ILE A 165 -8.36 -2.58 -19.10
N VAL A 166 -8.52 -3.07 -17.86
CA VAL A 166 -9.21 -4.35 -17.56
C VAL A 166 -10.65 -4.32 -18.06
N GLN A 167 -11.37 -3.21 -17.81
CA GLN A 167 -12.74 -3.04 -18.29
C GLN A 167 -12.79 -2.84 -19.81
N LYS A 168 -11.87 -2.06 -20.41
CA LYS A 168 -11.80 -1.88 -21.87
C LYS A 168 -11.57 -3.19 -22.62
N MET A 169 -10.82 -4.11 -22.02
CA MET A 169 -10.59 -5.46 -22.56
C MET A 169 -11.73 -6.44 -22.28
N GLY A 170 -12.80 -6.02 -21.59
CA GLY A 170 -13.95 -6.86 -21.25
C GLY A 170 -13.64 -7.96 -20.23
N LYS A 171 -12.60 -7.78 -19.40
CA LYS A 171 -12.09 -8.79 -18.47
C LYS A 171 -12.57 -8.64 -17.03
N GLY A 172 -13.29 -7.56 -16.73
CA GLY A 172 -13.85 -7.30 -15.41
C GLY A 172 -15.05 -6.35 -15.47
N PRO A 173 -15.91 -6.33 -14.44
CA PRO A 173 -17.01 -5.40 -14.37
C PRO A 173 -16.52 -3.97 -14.11
N ARG A 174 -17.38 -2.99 -14.41
CA ARG A 174 -17.16 -1.62 -14.02
C ARG A 174 -17.52 -1.42 -12.56
N LEU A 175 -16.52 -1.22 -11.70
CA LEU A 175 -16.73 -1.00 -10.27
C LEU A 175 -17.13 0.46 -9.97
N PRO A 176 -17.89 0.72 -8.88
CA PRO A 176 -18.29 2.08 -8.53
C PRO A 176 -17.14 3.04 -8.24
N GLY A 177 -15.98 2.55 -7.80
CA GLY A 177 -14.90 3.30 -7.15
C GLY A 177 -15.06 3.36 -5.64
N LEU A 178 -13.98 3.66 -4.91
CA LEU A 178 -13.99 3.89 -3.46
C LEU A 178 -14.86 5.09 -3.09
N ASP A 179 -15.46 5.07 -1.90
CA ASP A 179 -16.19 6.22 -1.37
C ASP A 179 -15.24 7.28 -0.76
N VAL A 180 -14.07 6.83 -0.30
CA VAL A 180 -12.94 7.68 0.11
C VAL A 180 -11.64 7.10 -0.41
N LEU A 181 -10.82 7.92 -1.07
CA LEU A 181 -9.41 7.61 -1.36
C LEU A 181 -8.56 8.80 -0.90
N ILE A 182 -7.60 8.59 -0.01
CA ILE A 182 -6.67 9.63 0.43
C ILE A 182 -5.26 9.06 0.43
N GLY A 183 -4.32 9.71 -0.26
CA GLY A 183 -2.93 9.26 -0.26
C GLY A 183 -1.95 10.27 -0.86
N ALA A 184 -0.72 9.81 -1.08
CA ALA A 184 0.37 10.62 -1.59
C ALA A 184 0.55 10.51 -3.12
N GLY A 185 1.58 11.19 -3.66
CA GLY A 185 1.93 11.21 -5.08
C GLY A 185 1.71 12.56 -5.78
N PHE A 186 1.19 13.56 -5.05
CA PHE A 186 0.98 14.90 -5.60
C PHE A 186 2.30 15.57 -6.02
N GLY A 187 2.28 16.21 -7.19
CA GLY A 187 3.40 16.98 -7.72
C GLY A 187 4.53 16.12 -8.31
N GLU A 188 4.37 14.80 -8.34
CA GLU A 188 5.23 13.88 -9.08
C GLU A 188 5.05 14.03 -10.58
N GLU A 189 6.14 13.85 -11.30
CA GLU A 189 6.21 13.95 -12.76
C GLU A 189 7.07 12.83 -13.32
N ALA A 190 6.55 12.12 -14.32
CA ALA A 190 7.28 11.08 -15.02
C ALA A 190 7.40 11.40 -16.51
N SER A 191 8.53 11.01 -17.11
CA SER A 191 8.70 11.15 -18.56
C SER A 191 7.72 10.24 -19.30
N ALA A 192 7.28 10.67 -20.48
CA ALA A 192 6.44 9.84 -21.37
C ALA A 192 7.05 8.45 -21.63
N GLN A 193 8.39 8.39 -21.73
CA GLN A 193 9.12 7.14 -21.92
C GLN A 193 9.02 6.21 -20.69
N ASN A 194 9.13 6.74 -19.47
CA ASN A 194 9.02 5.94 -18.26
C ASN A 194 7.60 5.41 -18.08
N LEU A 195 6.60 6.25 -18.34
CA LEU A 195 5.18 5.89 -18.27
C LEU A 195 4.83 4.81 -19.29
N SER A 196 5.18 5.01 -20.55
CA SER A 196 4.89 4.01 -21.60
C SER A 196 5.56 2.66 -21.34
N ARG A 197 6.70 2.63 -20.63
CA ARG A 197 7.40 1.39 -20.29
C ARG A 197 6.70 0.58 -19.19
N SER A 198 6.06 1.25 -18.23
CA SER A 198 5.49 0.64 -17.03
C SER A 198 3.96 0.49 -17.08
N GLN A 199 3.27 1.43 -17.75
CA GLN A 199 1.81 1.60 -17.68
C GLN A 199 1.11 1.45 -19.04
N GLY A 200 1.80 0.88 -20.03
CA GLY A 200 1.20 0.59 -21.33
C GLY A 200 0.88 1.81 -22.19
N ALA A 201 0.04 1.59 -23.21
CA ALA A 201 -0.24 2.51 -24.30
C ALA A 201 -1.27 3.60 -23.95
N ASN A 202 -2.09 3.40 -22.91
CA ASN A 202 -3.08 4.37 -22.43
C ASN A 202 -2.55 5.27 -21.29
N ALA A 203 -1.26 5.18 -20.97
CA ALA A 203 -0.61 6.07 -20.03
C ALA A 203 -0.63 7.53 -20.55
N GLU A 204 -1.04 8.46 -19.70
CA GLU A 204 -1.03 9.90 -19.98
C GLU A 204 0.22 10.54 -19.40
N THR A 205 0.87 11.40 -20.18
CA THR A 205 2.05 12.14 -19.72
C THR A 205 1.74 13.04 -18.53
N GLY A 206 2.65 13.09 -17.55
CA GLY A 206 2.52 13.93 -16.37
C GLY A 206 2.74 13.11 -15.11
N ASN A 207 1.79 13.17 -14.18
CA ASN A 207 1.85 12.45 -12.93
C ASN A 207 1.71 10.91 -13.12
N PRO A 208 2.60 10.10 -12.50
CA PRO A 208 2.59 8.65 -12.68
C PRO A 208 1.46 7.91 -11.95
N PHE A 209 0.83 8.51 -10.94
CA PHE A 209 -0.25 7.88 -10.19
C PHE A 209 -1.62 8.32 -10.69
N LEU A 210 -1.73 9.58 -11.15
CA LEU A 210 -3.01 10.18 -11.50
C LEU A 210 -2.96 10.82 -12.89
N ALA A 211 -3.61 10.16 -13.84
CA ALA A 211 -3.74 10.69 -15.18
C ALA A 211 -4.50 12.04 -15.18
N PRO A 212 -4.04 13.07 -15.92
CA PRO A 212 -4.71 14.37 -15.98
C PRO A 212 -6.18 14.29 -16.38
N SER A 213 -6.55 13.41 -17.32
CA SER A 213 -7.95 13.21 -17.71
C SER A 213 -8.80 12.66 -16.56
N THR A 214 -8.24 11.72 -15.80
CA THR A 214 -8.91 11.07 -14.66
C THR A 214 -9.12 12.08 -13.54
N ARG A 215 -8.10 12.85 -13.17
CA ARG A 215 -8.20 13.94 -12.20
C ARG A 215 -9.33 14.91 -12.54
N LYS A 216 -9.46 15.29 -13.81
CA LYS A 216 -10.52 16.19 -14.26
C LYS A 216 -11.89 15.53 -14.16
N ALA A 217 -12.03 14.30 -14.65
CA ALA A 217 -13.31 13.59 -14.75
C ALA A 217 -13.96 13.28 -13.39
N VAL A 218 -13.15 12.96 -12.37
CA VAL A 218 -13.67 12.52 -11.07
C VAL A 218 -14.21 13.66 -10.21
N ASP A 219 -13.80 14.89 -10.49
CA ASP A 219 -14.14 16.07 -9.70
C ASP A 219 -15.60 16.50 -9.88
N ILE A 220 -16.32 16.71 -8.78
CA ILE A 220 -17.72 17.19 -8.81
C ILE A 220 -17.87 18.52 -9.55
N GLU A 221 -16.83 19.37 -9.55
CA GLU A 221 -16.87 20.64 -10.26
C GLU A 221 -16.90 20.45 -11.79
N ASN A 222 -16.51 19.26 -12.27
CA ASN A 222 -16.59 18.84 -13.67
C ASN A 222 -17.71 17.80 -13.93
N GLY A 223 -18.62 17.60 -12.97
CA GLY A 223 -19.71 16.60 -13.07
C GLY A 223 -19.35 15.19 -12.60
N GLY A 224 -18.17 15.02 -11.99
CA GLY A 224 -17.74 13.78 -11.36
C GLY A 224 -18.40 13.51 -9.99
N LYS A 225 -17.83 12.57 -9.24
CA LYS A 225 -18.40 12.05 -7.97
C LYS A 225 -17.64 12.51 -6.72
N TYR A 226 -16.44 13.05 -6.87
CA TYR A 226 -15.52 13.32 -5.76
C TYR A 226 -15.37 14.81 -5.51
N VAL A 227 -15.47 15.19 -4.24
CA VAL A 227 -14.82 16.42 -3.78
C VAL A 227 -13.33 16.13 -3.74
N VAL A 228 -12.56 16.89 -4.52
CA VAL A 228 -11.11 16.72 -4.59
C VAL A 228 -10.40 17.68 -3.63
N ALA A 229 -9.44 17.15 -2.88
CA ALA A 229 -8.56 17.89 -1.99
C ALA A 229 -7.11 17.61 -2.38
N GLU A 230 -6.34 18.66 -2.64
CA GLU A 230 -4.95 18.54 -3.11
C GLU A 230 -4.03 19.45 -2.32
N THR A 231 -2.73 19.11 -2.24
CA THR A 231 -1.71 20.00 -1.69
C THR A 231 -1.82 21.37 -2.38
N THR A 232 -2.05 22.40 -1.57
CA THR A 232 -2.31 23.76 -2.06
C THR A 232 -1.32 24.72 -1.41
N ALA A 233 -0.48 25.35 -2.23
CA ALA A 233 0.56 26.26 -1.78
C ALA A 233 -0.02 27.36 -0.85
N GLY A 234 0.61 27.55 0.32
CA GLY A 234 0.22 28.52 1.33
C GLY A 234 -1.00 28.14 2.18
N SER A 235 -1.57 26.94 2.00
CA SER A 235 -2.71 26.46 2.79
C SER A 235 -2.32 25.27 3.66
N LEU A 236 -2.81 25.21 4.90
CA LEU A 236 -2.61 24.04 5.75
C LEU A 236 -3.31 22.82 5.13
N GLY A 237 -2.56 21.73 4.91
CA GLY A 237 -3.07 20.53 4.25
C GLY A 237 -4.25 19.91 5.00
N VAL A 238 -4.17 19.90 6.33
CA VAL A 238 -5.28 19.47 7.21
C VAL A 238 -6.55 20.31 7.02
N ASP A 239 -6.42 21.63 6.83
CA ASP A 239 -7.57 22.51 6.63
C ASP A 239 -8.19 22.32 5.25
N VAL A 240 -7.36 22.15 4.21
CA VAL A 240 -7.81 21.82 2.86
C VAL A 240 -8.61 20.51 2.89
N LEU A 241 -8.06 19.48 3.52
CA LEU A 241 -8.70 18.17 3.62
C LEU A 241 -10.00 18.22 4.45
N ASN A 242 -10.01 18.91 5.59
CA ASN A 242 -11.20 19.01 6.43
C ASN A 242 -12.36 19.72 5.73
N ARG A 243 -12.08 20.84 5.02
CA ARG A 243 -13.11 21.53 4.22
C ARG A 243 -13.65 20.65 3.11
N ALA A 244 -12.79 19.88 2.44
CA ALA A 244 -13.22 18.95 1.41
C ALA A 244 -14.08 17.81 1.98
N ALA A 245 -13.71 17.25 3.13
CA ALA A 245 -14.50 16.24 3.83
C ALA A 245 -15.88 16.79 4.24
N GLU A 246 -15.96 18.02 4.74
CA GLU A 246 -17.22 18.70 5.06
C GLU A 246 -18.10 18.85 3.83
N LYS A 247 -17.53 19.37 2.75
CA LYS A 247 -18.22 19.51 1.47
C LYS A 247 -18.68 18.16 0.93
N ALA A 248 -17.88 17.10 1.08
CA ALA A 248 -18.27 15.75 0.65
C ALA A 248 -19.49 15.24 1.43
N VAL A 249 -19.50 15.44 2.75
CA VAL A 249 -20.66 15.11 3.61
C VAL A 249 -21.89 15.92 3.23
N GLU A 250 -21.78 17.24 3.13
CA GLU A 250 -22.89 18.14 2.79
C GLU A 250 -23.51 17.81 1.42
N ARG A 251 -22.67 17.48 0.46
CA ARG A 251 -23.08 17.17 -0.92
C ARG A 251 -23.43 15.71 -1.14
N LYS A 252 -23.29 14.85 -0.11
CA LYS A 252 -23.39 13.38 -0.22
C LYS A 252 -22.51 12.84 -1.36
N ALA A 253 -21.35 13.46 -1.53
CA ALA A 253 -20.35 13.12 -2.53
C ALA A 253 -19.24 12.25 -1.90
N ARG A 254 -18.38 11.73 -2.75
CA ARG A 254 -17.17 10.99 -2.33
C ARG A 254 -16.03 11.94 -2.06
N LEU A 255 -14.98 11.46 -1.40
CA LEU A 255 -13.78 12.25 -1.10
C LEU A 255 -12.56 11.66 -1.80
N PHE A 256 -11.84 12.49 -2.55
CA PHE A 256 -10.54 12.15 -3.10
C PHE A 256 -9.49 13.14 -2.59
N GLY A 257 -8.56 12.68 -1.77
CA GLY A 257 -7.45 13.46 -1.24
C GLY A 257 -6.12 13.04 -1.88
N PHE A 258 -5.42 13.97 -2.52
CA PHE A 258 -4.16 13.71 -3.21
C PHE A 258 -3.09 14.68 -2.75
N PHE A 259 -2.25 14.20 -1.84
CA PHE A 259 -1.22 14.97 -1.13
C PHE A 259 0.16 14.36 -1.36
N GLY A 260 1.13 14.66 -0.52
CA GLY A 260 2.48 14.10 -0.56
C GLY A 260 3.55 15.11 -0.98
N THR A 261 4.79 14.62 -0.96
CA THR A 261 5.96 15.30 -1.54
C THR A 261 6.20 14.80 -2.97
N ARG A 262 7.16 15.40 -3.67
CA ARG A 262 7.70 14.87 -4.95
C ARG A 262 8.58 13.62 -4.76
N GLU A 263 8.28 12.85 -3.72
CA GLU A 263 8.93 11.58 -3.42
C GLU A 263 7.88 10.49 -3.21
N SER A 264 6.62 10.72 -3.60
CA SER A 264 5.53 9.75 -3.57
C SER A 264 5.10 9.29 -2.17
N HIS A 265 5.47 10.04 -1.12
CA HIS A 265 5.07 9.76 0.26
C HIS A 265 4.81 11.04 1.07
N LEU A 266 4.20 10.91 2.25
CA LEU A 266 4.10 11.98 3.24
C LEU A 266 5.46 12.25 3.90
N PRO A 267 5.73 13.48 4.39
CA PRO A 267 6.98 13.77 5.09
C PRO A 267 7.27 12.77 6.23
N PHE A 268 8.47 12.19 6.22
CA PHE A 268 8.92 11.26 7.24
C PHE A 268 8.90 11.89 8.63
N ARG A 269 8.17 11.27 9.55
CA ARG A 269 8.30 11.55 10.99
C ARG A 269 9.51 10.78 11.52
N THR A 270 10.35 11.43 12.31
CA THR A 270 11.47 10.81 13.04
C THR A 270 11.03 10.32 14.43
N THR A 271 11.84 9.49 15.09
CA THR A 271 11.52 8.90 16.41
C THR A 271 11.18 9.93 17.49
N ASP A 272 11.80 11.10 17.44
CA ASP A 272 11.57 12.22 18.35
C ASP A 272 10.36 13.10 17.97
N GLY A 273 9.60 12.70 16.95
CA GLY A 273 8.40 13.39 16.47
C GLY A 273 8.66 14.60 15.60
N ARG A 274 9.93 14.87 15.24
CA ARG A 274 10.30 15.88 14.25
C ARG A 274 10.15 15.33 12.83
N TYR A 275 10.57 16.13 11.86
CA TYR A 275 10.49 15.85 10.43
C TYR A 275 11.80 16.27 9.75
N ASP A 276 12.91 15.87 10.33
CA ASP A 276 14.27 16.15 9.87
C ASP A 276 15.06 14.84 9.73
N PRO A 277 14.62 13.95 8.81
CA PRO A 277 15.21 12.62 8.68
C PRO A 277 16.69 12.68 8.33
N VAL A 278 17.45 11.70 8.81
CA VAL A 278 18.88 11.55 8.51
C VAL A 278 19.12 10.63 7.31
N THR A 279 20.36 10.56 6.80
CA THR A 279 20.69 9.67 5.68
C THR A 279 20.63 8.20 6.10
N GLY A 280 19.97 7.38 5.29
CA GLY A 280 20.00 5.93 5.37
C GLY A 280 21.06 5.31 4.45
N ARG A 281 21.07 3.98 4.36
CA ARG A 281 21.85 3.22 3.37
C ARG A 281 21.02 2.14 2.70
N THR A 282 21.09 2.02 1.39
CA THR A 282 20.49 0.90 0.66
C THR A 282 21.23 -0.41 0.95
N SER A 283 20.64 -1.55 0.56
CA SER A 283 21.25 -2.88 0.74
C SER A 283 22.59 -3.06 0.01
N ASP A 284 22.84 -2.30 -1.07
CA ASP A 284 24.12 -2.27 -1.80
C ASP A 284 25.11 -1.23 -1.23
N GLY A 285 24.79 -0.64 -0.08
CA GLY A 285 25.67 0.24 0.68
C GLY A 285 25.70 1.69 0.22
N LYS A 286 24.83 2.10 -0.71
CA LYS A 286 24.75 3.50 -1.17
C LYS A 286 23.97 4.35 -0.15
N SER A 287 24.40 5.58 0.04
CA SER A 287 23.65 6.53 0.87
C SER A 287 22.30 6.85 0.23
N VAL A 288 21.24 6.80 1.03
CA VAL A 288 19.94 7.34 0.64
C VAL A 288 20.00 8.87 0.81
N PRO A 289 19.57 9.67 -0.18
CA PRO A 289 19.50 11.12 -0.04
C PRO A 289 18.76 11.53 1.22
N ILE A 290 19.21 12.61 1.87
CA ILE A 290 18.51 13.19 3.01
C ILE A 290 17.24 13.84 2.48
N HIS A 291 16.08 13.38 2.95
CA HIS A 291 14.82 14.04 2.67
C HIS A 291 14.78 15.39 3.42
N GLN A 292 14.68 16.48 2.67
CA GLN A 292 14.64 17.82 3.25
C GLN A 292 13.25 18.44 3.04
N TYR A 293 12.57 18.70 4.14
CA TYR A 293 11.25 19.31 4.11
C TYR A 293 11.32 20.80 4.43
N SER A 294 10.81 21.62 3.52
CA SER A 294 10.57 23.02 3.82
C SER A 294 9.42 23.15 4.84
N PRO A 295 9.32 24.27 5.58
CA PRO A 295 8.14 24.52 6.42
C PRO A 295 6.82 24.47 5.64
N ALA A 296 6.85 24.80 4.35
CA ALA A 296 5.71 24.65 3.45
C ALA A 296 5.36 23.17 3.23
N HIS A 297 6.34 22.32 2.89
CA HIS A 297 6.10 20.87 2.71
C HIS A 297 5.45 20.23 3.95
N LEU A 298 5.88 20.64 5.15
CA LEU A 298 5.34 20.10 6.40
C LEU A 298 3.94 20.61 6.72
N SER A 299 3.63 21.86 6.38
CA SER A 299 2.34 22.47 6.72
C SER A 299 1.26 22.26 5.66
N GLU A 300 1.64 22.13 4.39
CA GLU A 300 0.73 21.93 3.25
C GLU A 300 0.30 20.47 3.06
N ASN A 301 0.90 19.54 3.79
CA ASN A 301 0.52 18.12 3.82
C ASN A 301 -0.20 17.76 5.12
N PRO A 302 -1.35 17.06 5.06
CA PRO A 302 -1.96 16.47 6.25
C PRO A 302 -1.12 15.29 6.75
N LYS A 303 -1.27 14.95 8.02
CA LYS A 303 -0.67 13.73 8.60
C LYS A 303 -1.58 12.53 8.34
N LEU A 304 -1.05 11.31 8.44
CA LEU A 304 -1.83 10.07 8.30
C LEU A 304 -3.06 10.04 9.24
N VAL A 305 -2.93 10.55 10.47
CA VAL A 305 -4.03 10.67 11.43
C VAL A 305 -5.10 11.67 10.98
N ASP A 306 -4.72 12.76 10.30
CA ASP A 306 -5.67 13.74 9.77
C ASP A 306 -6.46 13.13 8.60
N MET A 307 -5.77 12.40 7.72
CA MET A 307 -6.39 11.65 6.63
C MET A 307 -7.37 10.60 7.15
N THR A 308 -6.97 9.87 8.17
CA THR A 308 -7.81 8.86 8.85
C THR A 308 -9.09 9.49 9.39
N ARG A 309 -9.00 10.62 10.10
CA ARG A 309 -10.17 11.32 10.63
C ARG A 309 -11.10 11.84 9.54
N ALA A 310 -10.54 12.38 8.45
CA ALA A 310 -11.32 12.85 7.31
C ALA A 310 -12.06 11.69 6.61
N ALA A 311 -11.39 10.55 6.44
CA ALA A 311 -12.01 9.36 5.86
C ALA A 311 -13.16 8.84 6.71
N ILE A 312 -12.95 8.68 8.01
CA ILE A 312 -14.00 8.26 8.95
C ILE A 312 -15.17 9.24 8.92
N LYS A 313 -14.93 10.56 8.92
CA LYS A 313 -15.98 11.58 8.83
C LYS A 313 -16.90 11.39 7.62
N VAL A 314 -16.34 11.10 6.45
CA VAL A 314 -17.12 10.91 5.21
C VAL A 314 -17.82 9.55 5.18
N LEU A 315 -17.12 8.48 5.58
CA LEU A 315 -17.68 7.13 5.61
C LEU A 315 -18.82 7.03 6.63
N SER A 316 -18.64 7.56 7.83
CA SER A 316 -19.64 7.51 8.91
C SER A 316 -20.77 8.54 8.79
N ALA A 317 -20.76 9.40 7.76
CA ALA A 317 -21.77 10.44 7.60
C ALA A 317 -23.19 9.92 7.34
N ASP A 318 -23.33 8.63 7.02
CA ASP A 318 -24.61 7.94 6.91
C ASP A 318 -24.68 6.85 7.99
N PRO A 319 -25.21 7.13 9.19
CA PRO A 319 -25.18 6.20 10.32
C PRO A 319 -25.90 4.86 10.06
N GLY A 320 -26.79 4.80 9.05
CA GLY A 320 -27.48 3.57 8.67
C GLY A 320 -26.67 2.66 7.75
N LYS A 321 -25.48 3.09 7.32
CA LYS A 321 -24.67 2.41 6.31
C LYS A 321 -23.30 2.00 6.87
N PRO A 322 -23.04 0.68 7.02
CA PRO A 322 -21.74 0.21 7.47
C PRO A 322 -20.61 0.60 6.49
N PHE A 323 -19.38 0.59 6.99
CA PHE A 323 -18.21 0.86 6.14
C PHE A 323 -17.03 -0.06 6.46
N ALA A 324 -16.17 -0.25 5.46
CA ALA A 324 -14.83 -0.81 5.62
C ALA A 324 -13.80 0.26 5.26
N LEU A 325 -12.71 0.33 6.03
CA LEU A 325 -11.65 1.32 5.86
C LEU A 325 -10.29 0.63 6.01
N PHE A 326 -9.45 0.77 4.99
CA PHE A 326 -8.05 0.37 5.03
C PHE A 326 -7.18 1.61 5.26
N ILE A 327 -6.22 1.52 6.19
CA ILE A 327 -5.29 2.59 6.52
C ILE A 327 -3.88 2.01 6.52
N GLU A 328 -2.97 2.66 5.79
CA GLU A 328 -1.60 2.19 5.62
C GLU A 328 -0.58 3.25 6.05
N ALA A 329 0.36 2.83 6.89
CA ALA A 329 1.63 3.54 7.12
C ALA A 329 2.72 2.91 6.23
N GLY A 330 2.58 3.06 4.91
CA GLY A 330 3.42 2.36 3.91
C GLY A 330 4.87 2.82 3.89
N ASP A 331 5.13 4.02 4.40
CA ASP A 331 6.44 4.63 4.54
C ASP A 331 7.35 3.91 5.57
N VAL A 332 6.80 3.02 6.42
CA VAL A 332 7.60 2.11 7.27
C VAL A 332 8.49 1.21 6.41
N ASP A 333 7.94 0.60 5.35
CA ASP A 333 8.68 -0.28 4.44
C ASP A 333 9.80 0.48 3.71
N TRP A 334 9.49 1.70 3.25
CA TRP A 334 10.43 2.54 2.52
C TRP A 334 11.61 2.97 3.40
N ALA A 335 11.33 3.33 4.65
CA ALA A 335 12.36 3.63 5.63
C ALA A 335 13.27 2.41 5.90
N LEU A 336 12.70 1.21 5.97
CA LEU A 336 13.44 -0.04 6.19
C LEU A 336 14.28 -0.43 4.96
N HIS A 337 13.78 -0.25 3.74
CA HIS A 337 14.60 -0.37 2.53
C HIS A 337 15.78 0.59 2.49
N GLY A 338 15.60 1.78 3.08
CA GLY A 338 16.66 2.74 3.28
C GLY A 338 17.59 2.46 4.47
N ASN A 339 17.44 1.33 5.19
CA ASN A 339 18.10 1.04 6.47
C ASN A 339 18.09 2.25 7.42
N ASN A 340 16.98 2.97 7.49
CA ASN A 340 16.81 4.15 8.30
C ASN A 340 15.89 3.85 9.49
N LEU A 341 16.50 3.43 10.60
CA LEU A 341 15.78 3.04 11.81
C LEU A 341 14.99 4.21 12.43
N ASP A 342 15.52 5.44 12.36
CA ASP A 342 14.88 6.63 12.93
C ASP A 342 13.57 6.94 12.19
N ASN A 343 13.60 6.91 10.86
CA ASN A 343 12.39 7.06 10.05
C ASN A 343 11.43 5.89 10.27
N ALA A 344 11.93 4.65 10.27
CA ALA A 344 11.07 3.46 10.38
C ALA A 344 10.23 3.48 11.68
N ILE A 345 10.87 3.77 12.82
CA ILE A 345 10.16 3.89 14.11
C ILE A 345 9.21 5.10 14.10
N GLY A 346 9.63 6.24 13.54
CA GLY A 346 8.76 7.41 13.46
C GLY A 346 7.53 7.19 12.57
N CYS A 347 7.64 6.44 11.47
CA CYS A 347 6.51 6.00 10.65
C CYS A 347 5.57 5.06 11.41
N VAL A 348 6.11 4.15 12.24
CA VAL A 348 5.29 3.33 13.14
C VAL A 348 4.48 4.21 14.10
N TYR A 349 5.07 5.27 14.67
CA TYR A 349 4.31 6.22 15.51
C TYR A 349 3.23 6.99 14.72
N SER A 350 3.46 7.30 13.44
CA SER A 350 2.41 7.88 12.59
C SER A 350 1.24 6.90 12.36
N GLY A 351 1.54 5.61 12.19
CA GLY A 351 0.53 4.54 12.15
C GLY A 351 -0.21 4.37 13.48
N GLU A 352 0.50 4.42 14.61
CA GLU A 352 -0.07 4.36 15.96
C GLU A 352 -1.09 5.49 16.20
N ASP A 353 -0.77 6.73 15.80
CA ASP A 353 -1.68 7.86 15.91
C ASP A 353 -2.97 7.64 15.10
N ALA A 354 -2.88 7.01 13.93
CA ALA A 354 -4.03 6.65 13.10
C ALA A 354 -4.88 5.55 13.77
N VAL A 355 -4.24 4.49 14.28
CA VAL A 355 -4.91 3.41 15.04
C VAL A 355 -5.65 3.98 16.25
N LYS A 356 -5.02 4.87 17.01
CA LYS A 356 -5.63 5.56 18.15
C LYS A 356 -6.86 6.35 17.71
N ALA A 357 -6.80 7.07 16.59
CA ALA A 357 -7.95 7.82 16.08
C ALA A 357 -9.14 6.91 15.69
N VAL A 358 -8.88 5.71 15.18
CA VAL A 358 -9.93 4.71 14.92
C VAL A 358 -10.56 4.23 16.23
N ILE A 359 -9.73 3.84 17.21
CA ILE A 359 -10.20 3.40 18.53
C ILE A 359 -11.05 4.49 19.19
N ASP A 360 -10.54 5.73 19.25
CA ASP A 360 -11.25 6.87 19.83
C ASP A 360 -12.59 7.11 19.14
N TRP A 361 -12.67 6.89 17.82
CA TRP A 361 -13.93 7.01 17.09
C TRP A 361 -14.91 5.89 17.41
N VAL A 362 -14.44 4.63 17.48
CA VAL A 362 -15.28 3.46 17.82
C VAL A 362 -15.86 3.62 19.22
N GLU A 363 -15.03 3.96 20.21
CA GLU A 363 -15.45 4.15 21.61
C GLU A 363 -16.48 5.28 21.78
N LYS A 364 -16.44 6.29 20.89
CA LYS A 364 -17.31 7.46 20.97
C LYS A 364 -18.59 7.35 20.14
N ASN A 365 -18.55 6.67 18.99
CA ASN A 365 -19.61 6.72 17.97
C ASN A 365 -20.14 5.34 17.55
N SER A 366 -19.53 4.26 18.03
CA SER A 366 -19.89 2.87 17.73
C SER A 366 -19.73 2.02 19.00
N ASN A 367 -19.44 0.72 18.84
CA ASN A 367 -19.05 -0.21 19.89
C ASN A 367 -18.27 -1.39 19.27
N TRP A 368 -17.60 -2.20 20.10
CA TRP A 368 -16.82 -3.36 19.66
C TRP A 368 -17.63 -4.63 19.36
N ASP A 369 -18.93 -4.65 19.66
CA ASP A 369 -19.83 -5.72 19.22
C ASP A 369 -20.18 -5.56 17.72
N ASP A 370 -20.17 -4.33 17.22
CA ASP A 370 -20.46 -3.96 15.82
C ASP A 370 -19.21 -3.57 15.01
N SER A 371 -18.04 -3.47 15.63
CA SER A 371 -16.80 -3.00 14.99
C SER A 371 -15.65 -3.99 15.15
N ALA A 372 -14.88 -4.20 14.08
CA ALA A 372 -13.63 -4.95 14.12
C ALA A 372 -12.47 -4.08 13.64
N LEU A 373 -11.35 -4.12 14.39
CA LEU A 373 -10.09 -3.49 14.01
C LEU A 373 -9.00 -4.56 13.93
N ILE A 374 -8.37 -4.66 12.76
CA ILE A 374 -7.25 -5.57 12.50
C ILE A 374 -6.01 -4.72 12.23
N VAL A 375 -4.94 -4.98 12.97
CA VAL A 375 -3.63 -4.33 12.78
C VAL A 375 -2.62 -5.41 12.48
N THR A 376 -1.97 -5.32 11.31
CA THR A 376 -0.98 -6.30 10.83
C THR A 376 0.02 -5.62 9.89
N ALA A 377 1.07 -6.36 9.50
CA ALA A 377 1.94 -6.03 8.37
C ALA A 377 1.63 -6.94 7.18
N ASP A 378 2.00 -6.50 5.98
CA ASP A 378 1.91 -7.25 4.74
C ASP A 378 3.06 -8.26 4.60
N HIS A 379 4.26 -7.91 5.06
CA HIS A 379 5.41 -8.81 5.23
C HIS A 379 6.39 -8.31 6.31
N GLY A 380 7.35 -9.17 6.66
CA GLY A 380 8.49 -8.77 7.48
C GLY A 380 9.53 -7.98 6.67
N HIS A 381 10.44 -7.31 7.37
CA HIS A 381 11.61 -6.66 6.78
C HIS A 381 12.87 -7.03 7.56
N TYR A 382 14.04 -6.88 6.95
CA TYR A 382 15.30 -7.23 7.58
C TYR A 382 15.81 -6.09 8.47
N LEU A 383 15.40 -6.09 9.73
CA LEU A 383 15.99 -5.27 10.79
C LEU A 383 16.55 -6.17 11.89
N VAL A 384 17.87 -6.16 12.08
CA VAL A 384 18.54 -6.90 13.14
C VAL A 384 19.33 -5.93 14.01
N ILE A 385 19.07 -5.95 15.32
CA ILE A 385 19.83 -5.21 16.31
C ILE A 385 20.85 -6.17 16.93
N ASP A 386 22.05 -6.24 16.37
CA ASP A 386 23.11 -7.15 16.82
C ASP A 386 23.82 -6.69 18.11
N ASP A 387 23.85 -5.37 18.37
CA ASP A 387 24.40 -4.78 19.59
C ASP A 387 23.46 -3.69 20.15
N PRO A 388 22.42 -4.09 20.91
CA PRO A 388 21.49 -3.14 21.54
C PRO A 388 22.20 -2.16 22.49
N ASN A 389 23.34 -2.55 23.08
CA ASN A 389 24.08 -1.68 24.00
C ASN A 389 24.68 -0.48 23.25
N GLY A 390 25.05 -0.66 21.97
CA GLY A 390 25.50 0.42 21.10
C GLY A 390 24.44 1.50 20.83
N LEU A 391 23.14 1.20 21.00
CA LEU A 391 22.05 2.17 20.85
C LEU A 391 21.83 3.02 22.11
N VAL A 392 22.15 2.48 23.29
CA VAL A 392 21.93 3.14 24.59
C VAL A 392 23.19 3.77 25.18
N SER A 393 24.37 3.48 24.64
CA SER A 393 25.61 4.09 25.11
C SER A 393 25.64 5.58 24.73
N LYS A 394 25.39 6.44 25.72
CA LYS A 394 25.63 7.88 25.62
C LYS A 394 27.08 8.11 25.18
N LYS A 395 27.27 8.79 24.04
CA LYS A 395 28.54 9.44 23.72
C LYS A 395 28.74 10.68 24.57
#